data_AF-A0A8J7XX60-F1
#
_entry.id   AF-A0A8J7XX60-F1
#
_cell.length_a   1.000
_cell.length_b   1.000
_cell.length_c   1.000
_cell.angle_alpha   90.00
_cell.angle_beta   90.00
_cell.angle_gamma   90.00
#
_symmetry.space_group_name_H-M   'P 1'
#
loop_
_entity.id
_entity.type
_entity.pdbx_description
1 polymer ?
#
loop_
_entity_poly.entity_id
_entity_poly.type
_entity_poly.pdbx_seq_one_letter_code
_entity_poly.pdbx_strand_id
1 'polypeptide(L)'
;MRGINKVIKLQFLWVTVFFLGVIIDVIYQIIGENDLSSVLPSLMQYFTRICIPVSLIILLVHCSLLVITPFHLFVYYHVWIKHIFATLKKCAQSPHSFKYIGSWVLSTFFNEYFDTLILNSFCEQEVSGKDIPENQPVFIRRTHLTEKDYWPHWTFAIMLLFNKVTIRRSHAAYEVRFCLEVDLRNQSYGIYNTEGKKFLNNTFLNNEFRRQCIEEAERIENFLKSGPPHKLVIDAKKMPLRWASGGVLPIVYLEGRYWYVLYFRDAEPIGLNMANGASDAPEEFKDLRSLIYREFSEELVLLSREPHVGDVLPVTHRVVQFPDPLPQYIYPKIMKKEFAKPHRQLRREHDDMTIELGDGPIIKPVRTPFEVEITYYDANLRDTSSMTIENVIFNINPTEFGIEVLSVSYFNMKEEEYLMDGEISGRGPALIRRPVMLVSCDYLQEVYNEMGSLGTDMEERPHMNCKDLGEIPFGEYKIYDRDIEFRKRRLTLLQRTAETKNSAEAKRYQGWLNKYEPLFTAIRELSCDITSKDHSPLTVLLPATWKTIETICYYNLLDNLPKPK
;
A
#
# COMPACT_ATOMS: atom_id res chain seq x y z
N MET A 1 32.30 18.04 6.04
CA MET A 1 32.17 16.97 7.08
C MET A 1 33.17 17.07 8.26
N ARG A 2 34.45 17.47 8.12
CA ARG A 2 35.40 17.52 9.26
C ARG A 2 35.07 18.54 10.37
N GLY A 3 34.47 19.68 10.05
CA GLY A 3 34.00 20.67 11.05
C GLY A 3 32.80 20.19 11.87
N ILE A 4 31.95 19.36 11.26
CA ILE A 4 30.69 18.83 11.84
C ILE A 4 30.98 17.89 13.01
N ASN A 5 31.98 17.01 12.84
CA ASN A 5 32.42 16.11 13.90
C ASN A 5 33.04 16.85 15.10
N LYS A 6 33.53 18.08 14.92
CA LYS A 6 34.07 18.89 16.03
C LYS A 6 32.94 19.50 16.86
N VAL A 7 31.88 20.01 16.23
CA VAL A 7 30.73 20.60 16.93
C VAL A 7 29.95 19.55 17.72
N ILE A 8 29.70 18.38 17.13
CA ILE A 8 29.03 17.27 17.83
C ILE A 8 29.88 16.78 19.01
N LYS A 9 31.19 16.63 18.83
CA LYS A 9 32.10 16.27 19.94
C LYS A 9 32.13 17.34 21.03
N LEU A 10 32.04 18.61 20.66
CA LEU A 10 32.02 19.70 21.63
C LEU A 10 30.71 19.69 22.43
N GLN A 11 29.55 19.52 21.78
CA GLN A 11 28.26 19.43 22.48
C GLN A 11 28.19 18.19 23.38
N PHE A 12 28.65 17.04 22.91
CA PHE A 12 28.73 15.82 23.71
C PHE A 12 29.66 16.00 24.92
N LEU A 13 30.80 16.68 24.72
CA LEU A 13 31.72 17.04 25.79
C LEU A 13 31.06 17.96 26.82
N TRP A 14 30.32 18.99 26.39
CA TRP A 14 29.60 19.89 27.30
C TRP A 14 28.54 19.19 28.14
N VAL A 15 27.74 18.31 27.51
CA VAL A 15 26.75 17.50 28.23
C VAL A 15 27.43 16.54 29.19
N THR A 16 28.53 15.90 28.77
CA THR A 16 29.30 14.96 29.60
C THR A 16 29.92 15.67 30.81
N VAL A 17 30.52 16.84 30.62
CA VAL A 17 31.10 17.66 31.70
C VAL A 17 30.02 18.11 32.68
N PHE A 18 28.84 18.50 32.18
CA PHE A 18 27.71 18.86 33.03
C PHE A 18 27.27 17.68 33.89
N PHE A 19 27.03 16.51 33.31
CA PHE A 19 26.63 15.32 34.06
C PHE A 19 27.70 14.84 35.04
N LEU A 20 28.99 14.92 34.67
CA LEU A 20 30.10 14.64 35.59
C LEU A 20 30.13 15.61 36.77
N GLY A 21 29.89 16.89 36.54
CA GLY A 21 29.77 17.90 37.60
C GLY A 21 28.65 17.56 38.59
N VAL A 22 27.48 17.16 38.07
CA VAL A 22 26.35 16.73 38.91
C VAL A 22 26.70 15.47 39.69
N ILE A 23 27.33 14.46 39.06
CA ILE A 23 27.70 13.21 39.73
C ILE A 23 28.75 13.46 40.83
N ILE A 24 29.75 14.30 40.56
CA ILE A 24 30.81 14.64 41.54
C ILE A 24 30.22 15.37 42.75
N ASP A 25 29.32 16.34 42.53
CA ASP A 25 28.66 17.08 43.62
C ASP A 25 27.78 16.16 44.48
N VAL A 26 27.06 15.23 43.85
CA VAL A 26 26.28 14.20 44.55
C VAL A 26 27.17 13.29 45.38
N ILE A 27 28.29 12.81 44.82
CA ILE A 27 29.25 11.97 45.53
C ILE A 27 29.86 12.75 46.71
N TYR A 28 30.20 14.03 46.52
CA TYR A 28 30.76 14.88 47.57
C TYR A 28 29.78 15.06 48.74
N GLN A 29 28.50 15.28 48.46
CA GLN A 29 27.46 15.39 49.49
C GLN A 29 27.20 14.07 50.22
N ILE A 30 27.22 12.94 49.50
CA ILE A 30 27.07 11.60 50.10
C ILE A 30 28.24 11.27 51.03
N ILE A 31 29.47 11.61 50.64
CA ILE A 31 30.68 11.40 51.46
C ILE A 31 30.67 12.32 52.69
N GLY A 32 30.11 13.52 52.57
CA GLY A 32 30.07 14.51 53.66
C GLY A 32 29.04 14.22 54.75
N GLU A 33 27.86 13.68 54.42
CA GLU A 33 26.73 13.59 55.37
C GLU A 33 26.39 12.18 55.87
N ASN A 34 27.00 11.10 55.34
CA ASN A 34 26.80 9.70 55.75
C ASN A 34 25.35 9.16 55.73
N ASP A 35 24.36 9.93 55.29
CA ASP A 35 22.96 9.52 55.19
C ASP A 35 22.34 9.95 53.85
N LEU A 36 21.92 8.98 53.04
CA LEU A 36 21.33 9.21 51.71
C LEU A 36 19.98 9.95 51.81
N SER A 37 19.30 9.85 52.97
CA SER A 37 17.98 10.43 53.18
C SER A 37 18.00 11.96 53.36
N SER A 38 19.11 12.53 53.87
CA SER A 38 19.30 13.99 53.97
C SER A 38 19.72 14.63 52.64
N VAL A 39 20.35 13.85 51.75
CA VAL A 39 20.85 14.32 50.46
C VAL A 39 19.73 14.44 49.43
N LEU A 40 18.73 13.56 49.48
CA LEU A 40 17.67 13.49 48.45
C LEU A 40 16.88 14.82 48.25
N PRO A 41 16.49 15.56 49.31
CA PRO A 41 15.82 16.86 49.16
C PRO A 41 16.73 17.93 48.54
N SER A 42 18.01 17.96 48.89
CA SER A 42 19.01 18.89 48.35
C SER A 42 19.30 18.60 46.87
N LEU A 43 19.38 17.32 46.50
CA LEU A 43 19.54 16.85 45.13
C LEU A 43 18.30 17.17 44.28
N MET A 44 17.10 17.03 44.85
CA MET A 44 15.86 17.45 44.21
C MET A 44 15.78 18.96 44.02
N GLN A 45 16.21 19.76 45.00
CA GLN A 45 16.32 21.21 44.87
C GLN A 45 17.35 21.62 43.82
N TYR A 46 18.51 20.97 43.77
CA TYR A 46 19.52 21.22 42.75
C TYR A 46 18.99 20.89 41.34
N PHE A 47 18.33 19.74 41.20
CA PHE A 47 17.74 19.33 39.94
C PHE A 47 16.67 20.33 39.48
N THR A 48 15.77 20.74 40.38
CA THR A 48 14.69 21.69 40.04
C THR A 48 15.15 23.12 39.85
N ARG A 49 16.14 23.60 40.62
CA ARG A 49 16.61 25.00 40.57
C ARG A 49 17.75 25.24 39.60
N ILE A 50 18.52 24.22 39.25
CA ILE A 50 19.70 24.37 38.39
C ILE A 50 19.56 23.52 37.13
N CYS A 51 19.31 22.21 37.26
CA CYS A 51 19.27 21.35 36.07
C CYS A 51 18.10 21.69 35.13
N ILE A 52 16.90 21.91 35.66
CA ILE A 52 15.73 22.27 34.86
C ILE A 52 15.92 23.63 34.18
N PRO A 53 16.31 24.72 34.87
CA PRO A 53 16.54 26.01 34.23
C PRO A 53 17.70 25.99 33.22
N VAL A 54 18.80 25.30 33.50
CA VAL A 54 19.91 25.16 32.55
C VAL A 54 19.49 24.35 31.32
N SER A 55 18.71 23.27 31.50
CA SER A 55 18.16 22.50 30.39
C SER A 55 17.16 23.32 29.58
N LEU A 56 16.34 24.15 30.23
CA LEU A 56 15.44 25.10 29.57
C LEU A 56 16.19 26.21 28.83
N ILE A 57 17.30 26.72 29.38
CA ILE A 57 18.16 27.71 28.71
C ILE A 57 18.86 27.07 27.53
N ILE A 58 19.39 25.84 27.66
CA ILE A 58 19.97 25.10 26.54
C ILE A 58 18.90 24.86 25.47
N LEU A 59 17.69 24.46 25.87
CA LEU A 59 16.56 24.28 24.97
C LEU A 59 16.17 25.62 24.30
N LEU A 60 16.10 26.73 25.04
CA LEU A 60 15.79 28.07 24.52
C LEU A 60 16.88 28.59 23.59
N VAL A 61 18.15 28.34 23.91
CA VAL A 61 19.29 28.64 23.03
C VAL A 61 19.22 27.75 21.80
N HIS A 62 18.86 26.46 21.94
CA HIS A 62 18.62 25.57 20.81
C HIS A 62 17.45 26.03 19.95
N CYS A 63 16.33 26.43 20.55
CA CYS A 63 15.14 26.98 19.89
C CYS A 63 15.42 28.32 19.22
N SER A 64 16.22 29.18 19.84
CA SER A 64 16.68 30.44 19.26
C SER A 64 17.66 30.21 18.11
N LEU A 65 18.52 29.18 18.22
CA LEU A 65 19.44 28.77 17.15
C LEU A 65 18.71 28.04 16.01
N LEU A 66 17.60 27.36 16.29
CA LEU A 66 16.72 26.71 15.31
C LEU A 66 16.09 27.72 14.34
N VAL A 67 16.06 29.02 14.68
CA VAL A 67 15.51 30.09 13.84
C VAL A 67 16.47 30.52 12.70
N ILE A 68 17.77 30.18 12.74
CA ILE A 68 18.79 30.96 12.01
C ILE A 68 19.48 30.27 10.79
N THR A 69 19.38 28.98 10.46
CA THR A 69 20.00 28.47 9.18
C THR A 69 19.60 27.04 8.72
N PRO A 70 19.71 26.68 7.42
CA PRO A 70 19.29 25.37 6.86
C PRO A 70 20.16 24.15 7.24
N PHE A 71 21.37 24.36 7.80
CA PHE A 71 22.26 23.28 8.26
C PHE A 71 21.67 22.45 9.43
N HIS A 72 20.58 22.92 10.03
CA HIS A 72 20.02 22.47 11.30
C HIS A 72 19.05 21.30 11.19
N LEU A 73 18.39 21.11 10.04
CA LEU A 73 17.43 20.00 9.85
C LEU A 73 18.09 18.63 9.79
N PHE A 74 19.32 18.56 9.27
CA PHE A 74 20.09 17.31 9.24
C PHE A 74 20.53 16.89 10.64
N VAL A 75 21.05 17.83 11.44
CA VAL A 75 21.48 17.57 12.82
C VAL A 75 20.27 17.29 13.70
N TYR A 76 19.18 18.03 13.55
CA TYR A 76 17.95 17.81 14.30
C TYR A 76 17.30 16.47 13.95
N TYR A 77 17.17 16.12 12.67
CA TYR A 77 16.65 14.82 12.27
C TYR A 77 17.51 13.65 12.82
N HIS A 78 18.84 13.73 12.74
CA HIS A 78 19.69 12.63 13.24
C HIS A 78 19.77 12.56 14.77
N VAL A 79 19.81 13.69 15.47
CA VAL A 79 19.95 13.72 16.93
C VAL A 79 18.58 13.59 17.60
N TRP A 80 17.62 14.39 17.19
CA TRP A 80 16.30 14.46 17.83
C TRP A 80 15.35 13.37 17.34
N ILE A 81 15.17 13.19 16.02
CA ILE A 81 14.21 12.18 15.51
C ILE A 81 14.77 10.76 15.65
N LYS A 82 16.00 10.51 15.17
CA LYS A 82 16.54 9.14 15.15
C LYS A 82 16.97 8.61 16.52
N HIS A 83 17.39 9.47 17.45
CA HIS A 83 17.99 9.02 18.72
C HIS A 83 17.19 9.45 19.93
N ILE A 84 16.89 10.74 20.10
CA ILE A 84 16.17 11.20 21.30
C ILE A 84 14.71 10.75 21.25
N PHE A 85 14.00 10.91 20.14
CA PHE A 85 12.59 10.52 19.99
C PHE A 85 12.40 9.00 20.06
N ALA A 86 13.27 8.22 19.41
CA ALA A 86 13.26 6.76 19.55
C ALA A 86 13.45 6.32 21.02
N THR A 87 14.31 7.03 21.77
CA THR A 87 14.52 6.79 23.20
C THR A 87 13.32 7.23 24.02
N LEU A 88 12.72 8.39 23.74
CA LEU A 88 11.51 8.88 24.39
C LEU A 88 10.29 7.98 24.12
N LYS A 89 10.16 7.42 22.92
CA LYS A 89 9.13 6.44 22.55
C LYS A 89 9.32 5.14 23.34
N LYS A 90 10.56 4.64 23.47
CA LYS A 90 10.88 3.51 24.35
C LYS A 90 10.55 3.81 25.82
N CYS A 91 10.83 5.03 26.29
CA CYS A 91 10.45 5.46 27.63
C CYS A 91 8.93 5.55 27.81
N ALA A 92 8.19 6.08 26.81
CA ALA A 92 6.73 6.15 26.80
C ALA A 92 6.05 4.78 26.72
N GLN A 93 6.73 3.78 26.17
CA GLN A 93 6.27 2.39 26.10
C GLN A 93 6.75 1.54 27.29
N SER A 94 7.63 2.07 28.15
CA SER A 94 8.15 1.38 29.33
C SER A 94 7.08 1.25 30.43
N PRO A 95 7.05 0.15 31.21
CA PRO A 95 6.11 -0.02 32.32
C PRO A 95 6.42 0.84 33.56
N HIS A 96 7.50 1.63 33.55
CA HIS A 96 7.97 2.40 34.70
C HIS A 96 7.60 3.89 34.63
N SER A 97 7.94 4.65 35.68
CA SER A 97 7.68 6.08 35.90
C SER A 97 8.08 7.00 34.73
N PHE A 98 8.97 6.54 33.85
CA PHE A 98 9.39 7.25 32.64
C PHE A 98 8.32 7.29 31.54
N LYS A 99 7.26 6.48 31.63
CA LYS A 99 6.13 6.48 30.70
C LYS A 99 5.45 7.84 30.62
N TYR A 100 5.07 8.38 31.76
CA TYR A 100 4.35 9.65 31.84
C TYR A 100 5.19 10.81 31.32
N ILE A 101 6.50 10.81 31.63
CA ILE A 101 7.43 11.84 31.17
C ILE A 101 7.64 11.72 29.65
N GLY A 102 7.86 10.50 29.14
CA GLY A 102 8.00 10.25 27.71
C GLY A 102 6.75 10.69 26.94
N SER A 103 5.56 10.28 27.38
CA SER A 103 4.30 10.67 26.74
C SER A 103 4.02 12.17 26.80
N TRP A 104 4.29 12.82 27.93
CA TRP A 104 4.07 14.27 28.10
C TRP A 104 5.03 15.11 27.25
N VAL A 105 6.31 14.73 27.18
CA VAL A 105 7.30 15.44 26.32
C VAL A 105 6.94 15.29 24.85
N LEU A 106 6.52 14.09 24.43
CA LEU A 106 6.07 13.84 23.06
C LEU A 106 4.85 14.70 22.71
N SER A 107 3.82 14.75 23.56
CA SER A 107 2.60 15.51 23.27
C SER A 107 2.78 17.04 23.37
N THR A 108 3.68 17.52 24.21
CA THR A 108 3.85 18.96 24.48
C THR A 108 4.77 19.63 23.48
N PHE A 109 5.82 18.94 23.02
CA PHE A 109 6.88 19.57 22.21
C PHE A 109 6.95 19.08 20.76
N PHE A 110 6.30 17.96 20.41
CA PHE A 110 6.28 17.42 19.05
C PHE A 110 4.87 17.47 18.44
N ASN A 111 4.28 18.67 18.41
CA ASN A 111 2.99 18.96 17.77
C ASN A 111 3.16 19.83 16.49
N GLU A 112 2.08 19.91 15.69
CA GLU A 112 1.88 20.48 14.34
C GLU A 112 2.76 21.68 13.89
N TYR A 113 3.23 22.52 14.82
CA TYR A 113 4.11 23.66 14.55
C TYR A 113 5.49 23.25 13.98
N PHE A 114 6.03 22.11 14.42
CA PHE A 114 7.38 21.67 14.02
C PHE A 114 7.44 21.06 12.62
N ASP A 115 6.39 20.36 12.20
CA ASP A 115 6.29 19.83 10.85
C ASP A 115 6.20 20.95 9.79
N THR A 116 5.67 22.11 10.16
CA THR A 116 5.61 23.33 9.33
C THR A 116 7.00 23.91 9.05
N LEU A 117 7.91 23.88 10.04
CA LEU A 117 9.29 24.35 9.89
C LEU A 117 10.16 23.42 9.04
N ILE A 118 9.90 22.11 9.11
CA ILE A 118 10.55 21.10 8.26
C ILE A 118 10.14 21.31 6.80
N LEU A 119 8.86 21.57 6.52
CA LEU A 119 8.32 21.78 5.18
C LEU A 119 8.82 23.06 4.49
N ASN A 120 8.87 24.19 5.21
CA ASN A 120 9.36 25.46 4.66
C ASN A 120 10.84 25.43 4.25
N SER A 121 11.59 24.45 4.75
CA SER A 121 13.00 24.25 4.38
C SER A 121 13.21 23.40 3.11
N PHE A 122 12.15 22.77 2.61
CA PHE A 122 12.19 21.97 1.38
C PHE A 122 11.64 22.71 0.15
N CYS A 123 10.87 23.78 0.35
CA CYS A 123 10.31 24.61 -0.73
C CYS A 123 11.25 25.76 -1.13
N GLU A 124 12.33 25.45 -1.85
CA GLU A 124 12.95 26.40 -2.79
C GLU A 124 12.70 25.97 -4.25
N GLN A 125 11.51 25.44 -4.53
CA GLN A 125 10.89 25.58 -5.85
C GLN A 125 9.50 26.17 -5.66
N GLU A 126 9.30 27.34 -6.23
CA GLU A 126 8.07 28.14 -6.17
C GLU A 126 6.85 27.34 -6.66
N VAL A 127 6.11 26.77 -5.72
CA VAL A 127 4.67 26.52 -5.88
C VAL A 127 3.99 27.62 -5.07
N SER A 128 3.32 28.55 -5.74
CA SER A 128 2.71 29.71 -5.09
C SER A 128 1.66 29.22 -4.07
N GLY A 129 1.85 29.63 -2.81
CA GLY A 129 1.22 29.05 -1.63
C GLY A 129 -0.26 29.40 -1.43
N LYS A 130 -1.12 29.19 -2.42
CA LYS A 130 -2.58 29.33 -2.25
C LYS A 130 -3.41 28.05 -2.38
N ASP A 131 -2.82 26.92 -2.76
CA ASP A 131 -3.57 25.66 -2.97
C ASP A 131 -3.03 24.42 -2.23
N ILE A 132 -2.16 24.58 -1.23
CA ILE A 132 -1.68 23.43 -0.44
C ILE A 132 -2.72 23.11 0.66
N PRO A 133 -3.37 21.93 0.66
CA PRO A 133 -4.38 21.57 1.65
C PRO A 133 -3.82 21.62 3.07
N GLU A 134 -4.68 21.93 4.05
CA GLU A 134 -4.34 22.20 5.45
C GLU A 134 -3.68 21.04 6.24
N ASN A 135 -3.31 19.91 5.62
CA ASN A 135 -2.64 18.78 6.28
C ASN A 135 -1.38 18.30 5.51
N GLN A 136 -0.25 18.33 6.21
CA GLN A 136 1.17 18.12 5.81
C GLN A 136 1.53 16.69 5.29
N PRO A 137 2.84 16.35 5.20
CA PRO A 137 3.69 16.34 4.01
C PRO A 137 3.37 15.21 3.02
N VAL A 138 3.39 15.54 1.73
CA VAL A 138 2.90 14.66 0.67
C VAL A 138 4.01 13.81 0.01
N PHE A 139 5.26 14.18 0.26
CA PHE A 139 6.47 13.61 -0.32
C PHE A 139 7.57 13.55 0.75
N ILE A 140 8.04 12.35 1.08
CA ILE A 140 8.95 12.11 2.23
C ILE A 140 10.15 11.28 1.85
N ARG A 141 11.21 11.32 2.68
CA ARG A 141 12.38 10.49 2.47
C ARG A 141 12.02 9.01 2.56
N ARG A 142 12.62 8.20 1.67
CA ARG A 142 12.42 6.74 1.60
C ARG A 142 12.56 6.07 2.96
N THR A 143 13.54 6.51 3.76
CA THR A 143 13.83 5.96 5.09
C THR A 143 12.69 6.13 6.09
N HIS A 144 11.70 6.98 5.83
CA HIS A 144 10.59 7.21 6.75
C HIS A 144 9.28 6.64 6.23
N LEU A 145 9.21 6.12 5.00
CA LEU A 145 7.95 5.70 4.37
C LEU A 145 7.17 4.68 5.20
N THR A 146 7.85 3.93 6.07
CA THR A 146 7.26 2.83 6.83
C THR A 146 7.09 3.12 8.32
N GLU A 147 7.31 4.37 8.74
CA GLU A 147 7.05 4.83 10.11
C GLU A 147 5.54 5.08 10.30
N LYS A 148 4.72 4.02 10.21
CA LYS A 148 3.25 4.09 10.16
C LYS A 148 2.63 4.89 11.32
N ASP A 149 3.20 4.76 12.51
CA ASP A 149 2.74 5.47 13.72
C ASP A 149 2.99 6.98 13.68
N TYR A 150 3.92 7.45 12.85
CA TYR A 150 4.29 8.86 12.75
C TYR A 150 3.38 9.61 11.77
N TRP A 151 2.99 8.93 10.70
CA TRP A 151 2.35 9.59 9.58
C TRP A 151 0.82 9.58 9.69
N PRO A 152 0.17 10.77 9.70
CA PRO A 152 -1.29 10.82 9.74
C PRO A 152 -1.87 10.19 8.46
N HIS A 153 -2.89 9.34 8.65
CA HIS A 153 -3.58 8.66 7.54
C HIS A 153 -2.67 7.82 6.65
N TRP A 154 -1.61 7.23 7.24
CA TRP A 154 -0.75 6.29 6.53
C TRP A 154 -1.59 5.20 5.85
N THR A 155 -1.35 4.99 4.55
CA THR A 155 -2.11 4.03 3.74
C THR A 155 -1.19 3.02 3.07
N PHE A 156 0.00 3.45 2.66
CA PHE A 156 0.96 2.62 1.94
C PHE A 156 2.37 3.21 2.09
N ALA A 157 3.37 2.53 1.56
CA ALA A 157 4.73 3.02 1.38
C ALA A 157 5.10 2.89 -0.10
N ILE A 158 4.97 3.97 -0.87
CA ILE A 158 5.33 4.01 -2.30
C ILE A 158 6.61 4.82 -2.45
N MET A 159 7.62 4.25 -3.10
CA MET A 159 8.83 4.94 -3.54
C MET A 159 8.57 5.64 -4.87
N LEU A 160 9.19 6.80 -5.10
CA LEU A 160 9.20 7.42 -6.43
C LEU A 160 10.54 7.19 -7.12
N LEU A 161 10.47 6.75 -8.37
CA LEU A 161 11.60 6.56 -9.26
C LEU A 161 11.86 7.84 -10.04
N PHE A 162 13.08 8.36 -9.93
CA PHE A 162 13.59 9.49 -10.71
C PHE A 162 14.78 9.10 -11.60
N ASN A 163 14.97 7.81 -11.85
CA ASN A 163 16.00 7.31 -12.75
C ASN A 163 15.39 6.71 -14.01
N LYS A 164 16.25 6.28 -14.93
CA LYS A 164 15.80 5.58 -16.12
C LYS A 164 15.30 4.19 -15.73
N VAL A 165 14.09 3.87 -16.18
CA VAL A 165 13.54 2.51 -16.18
C VAL A 165 13.76 1.93 -17.57
N THR A 166 14.23 0.70 -17.67
CA THR A 166 14.56 0.08 -18.97
C THR A 166 13.73 -1.17 -19.18
N ILE A 167 13.18 -1.36 -20.38
CA ILE A 167 12.64 -2.65 -20.80
C ILE A 167 13.60 -3.23 -21.83
N ARG A 168 14.16 -4.41 -21.56
CA ARG A 168 14.92 -5.19 -22.53
C ARG A 168 14.04 -6.24 -23.14
N ARG A 169 14.17 -6.42 -24.45
CA ARG A 169 13.56 -7.51 -25.19
C ARG A 169 14.66 -8.44 -25.68
N SER A 170 14.55 -9.70 -25.32
CA SER A 170 15.43 -10.77 -25.79
C SER A 170 14.63 -11.84 -26.53
N HIS A 171 15.33 -12.63 -27.33
CA HIS A 171 14.77 -13.83 -27.94
C HIS A 171 15.50 -15.02 -27.32
N ALA A 172 14.78 -15.84 -26.56
CA ALA A 172 15.31 -17.06 -25.96
C ALA A 172 14.53 -18.24 -26.53
N ALA A 173 15.23 -19.16 -27.21
CA ALA A 173 14.62 -20.40 -27.75
C ALA A 173 13.34 -20.17 -28.58
N TYR A 174 13.35 -19.18 -29.48
CA TYR A 174 12.21 -18.77 -30.33
C TYR A 174 11.04 -18.08 -29.59
N GLU A 175 11.12 -17.91 -28.28
CA GLU A 175 10.18 -17.10 -27.50
C GLU A 175 10.73 -15.68 -27.29
N VAL A 176 9.87 -14.68 -27.43
CA VAL A 176 10.20 -13.31 -27.02
C VAL A 176 10.14 -13.24 -25.50
N ARG A 177 11.12 -12.59 -24.87
CA ARG A 177 11.11 -12.28 -23.44
C ARG A 177 11.29 -10.79 -23.20
N PHE A 178 10.64 -10.28 -22.16
CA PHE A 178 10.71 -8.88 -21.74
C PHE A 178 11.18 -8.79 -20.30
N CYS A 179 12.27 -8.06 -20.06
CA CYS A 179 12.80 -7.80 -18.72
C CYS A 179 12.68 -6.31 -18.39
N LEU A 180 11.91 -5.99 -17.35
CA LEU A 180 11.84 -4.65 -16.78
C LEU A 180 12.96 -4.47 -15.76
N GLU A 181 13.87 -3.55 -16.01
CA GLU A 181 15.01 -3.23 -15.15
C GLU A 181 14.72 -1.98 -14.32
N VAL A 182 14.72 -2.16 -13.00
CA VAL A 182 14.46 -1.09 -12.02
C VAL A 182 15.63 -0.97 -11.05
N ASP A 183 16.20 0.23 -10.93
CA ASP A 183 17.30 0.50 -10.01
C ASP A 183 16.85 1.38 -8.83
N LEU A 184 16.90 0.81 -7.62
CA LEU A 184 16.45 1.41 -6.37
C LEU A 184 17.57 2.07 -5.57
N ARG A 185 18.84 1.98 -6.00
CA ARG A 185 20.01 2.37 -5.20
C ARG A 185 20.01 3.83 -4.78
N ASN A 186 19.62 4.73 -5.68
CA ASN A 186 19.71 6.18 -5.45
C ASN A 186 18.34 6.87 -5.35
N GLN A 187 17.29 6.11 -5.01
CA GLN A 187 15.94 6.64 -4.82
C GLN A 187 15.77 7.14 -3.40
N SER A 188 15.54 8.45 -3.28
CA SER A 188 15.57 9.13 -1.98
C SER A 188 14.19 9.39 -1.40
N TYR A 189 13.12 9.27 -2.20
CA TYR A 189 11.80 9.79 -1.83
C TYR A 189 10.64 8.84 -2.13
N GLY A 190 9.50 9.13 -1.54
CA GLY A 190 8.25 8.43 -1.75
C GLY A 190 7.02 9.18 -1.22
N ILE A 191 5.87 8.53 -1.32
CA ILE A 191 4.57 8.99 -0.84
C ILE A 191 3.93 7.88 0.02
N TYR A 192 3.08 8.23 0.99
CA TYR A 192 2.57 7.26 1.96
C TYR A 192 1.04 7.22 2.14
N ASN A 193 0.31 8.11 1.46
CA ASN A 193 -1.14 8.18 1.55
C ASN A 193 -1.77 8.68 0.23
N THR A 194 -3.11 8.70 0.18
CA THR A 194 -3.86 9.12 -1.02
C THR A 194 -3.62 10.59 -1.39
N GLU A 195 -3.37 11.47 -0.41
CA GLU A 195 -2.99 12.86 -0.70
C GLU A 195 -1.65 12.91 -1.45
N GLY A 196 -0.72 11.98 -1.15
CA GLY A 196 0.45 11.61 -1.94
C GLY A 196 0.20 11.55 -3.44
N LYS A 197 -0.78 10.72 -3.81
CA LYS A 197 -1.16 10.49 -5.20
C LYS A 197 -1.80 11.74 -5.82
N LYS A 198 -2.66 12.43 -5.06
CA LYS A 198 -3.31 13.67 -5.53
C LYS A 198 -2.30 14.78 -5.81
N PHE A 199 -1.29 14.94 -4.97
CA PHE A 199 -0.21 15.89 -5.21
C PHE A 199 0.55 15.57 -6.49
N LEU A 200 0.94 14.32 -6.73
CA LEU A 200 1.59 13.96 -8.00
C LEU A 200 0.71 14.33 -9.20
N ASN A 201 -0.58 14.00 -9.14
CA ASN A 201 -1.52 14.36 -10.19
C ASN A 201 -1.62 15.89 -10.37
N ASN A 202 -1.76 16.65 -9.29
CA ASN A 202 -1.92 18.10 -9.36
C ASN A 202 -0.64 18.83 -9.78
N THR A 203 0.53 18.33 -9.37
CA THR A 203 1.84 18.95 -9.65
C THR A 203 2.31 18.64 -11.06
N PHE A 204 2.12 17.40 -11.52
CA PHE A 204 2.68 16.94 -12.78
C PHE A 204 1.65 16.88 -13.92
N LEU A 205 0.39 16.45 -13.70
CA LEU A 205 -0.60 16.27 -14.79
C LEU A 205 -1.33 17.57 -15.20
N ASN A 206 -0.60 18.56 -15.69
CA ASN A 206 -1.20 19.59 -16.53
C ASN A 206 -1.53 19.04 -17.93
N ASN A 207 -2.32 19.76 -18.75
CA ASN A 207 -2.78 19.27 -20.06
C ASN A 207 -1.63 18.85 -21.00
N GLU A 208 -0.54 19.63 -21.02
CA GLU A 208 0.62 19.33 -21.88
C GLU A 208 1.36 18.08 -21.41
N PHE A 209 1.59 17.97 -20.12
CA PHE A 209 2.28 16.85 -19.51
C PHE A 209 1.45 15.56 -19.58
N ARG A 210 0.12 15.67 -19.45
CA ARG A 210 -0.80 14.54 -19.64
C ARG A 210 -0.68 13.97 -21.05
N ARG A 211 -0.58 14.81 -22.09
CA ARG A 211 -0.35 14.35 -23.46
C ARG A 211 0.98 13.60 -23.58
N GLN A 212 2.06 14.09 -22.97
CA GLN A 212 3.34 13.38 -22.94
C GLN A 212 3.23 12.01 -22.24
N CYS A 213 2.44 11.92 -21.17
CA CYS A 213 2.17 10.64 -20.50
C CYS A 213 1.43 9.66 -21.41
N ILE A 214 0.43 10.13 -22.16
CA ILE A 214 -0.33 9.31 -23.11
C ILE A 214 0.59 8.81 -24.24
N GLU A 215 1.36 9.70 -24.86
CA GLU A 215 2.33 9.36 -25.91
C GLU A 215 3.36 8.32 -25.40
N GLU A 216 3.83 8.47 -24.16
CA GLU A 216 4.77 7.53 -23.54
C GLU A 216 4.10 6.18 -23.23
N ALA A 217 2.82 6.18 -22.83
CA ALA A 217 2.07 4.95 -22.59
C ALA A 217 1.87 4.16 -23.90
N GLU A 218 1.46 4.83 -24.97
CA GLU A 218 1.36 4.24 -26.32
C GLU A 218 2.71 3.72 -26.80
N ARG A 219 3.80 4.45 -26.55
CA ARG A 219 5.16 4.01 -26.91
C ARG A 219 5.56 2.73 -26.19
N ILE A 220 5.21 2.59 -24.90
CA ILE A 220 5.46 1.39 -24.11
C ILE A 220 4.63 0.23 -24.64
N GLU A 221 3.33 0.43 -24.86
CA GLU A 221 2.43 -0.60 -25.37
C GLU A 221 2.86 -1.10 -26.74
N ASN A 222 3.18 -0.19 -27.66
CA ASN A 222 3.73 -0.53 -28.96
C ASN A 222 5.03 -1.32 -28.82
N PHE A 223 5.92 -0.97 -27.90
CA PHE A 223 7.13 -1.77 -27.65
C PHE A 223 6.81 -3.17 -27.10
N LEU A 224 5.72 -3.37 -26.36
CA LEU A 224 5.33 -4.68 -25.87
C LEU A 224 4.58 -5.51 -26.92
N LYS A 225 3.96 -4.89 -27.93
CA LYS A 225 3.15 -5.58 -28.97
C LYS A 225 3.80 -5.65 -30.36
N SER A 226 4.84 -4.85 -30.64
CA SER A 226 5.43 -4.76 -32.00
C SER A 226 6.83 -5.38 -32.06
N GLY A 227 7.40 -5.44 -33.26
CA GLY A 227 8.79 -5.87 -33.53
C GLY A 227 9.85 -4.89 -32.95
N PRO A 228 11.09 -4.90 -33.46
CA PRO A 228 12.19 -4.09 -32.91
C PRO A 228 11.79 -2.64 -32.62
N PRO A 229 12.36 -1.98 -31.60
CA PRO A 229 13.70 -2.21 -31.04
C PRO A 229 13.81 -3.26 -29.91
N HIS A 230 15.05 -3.64 -29.54
CA HIS A 230 15.34 -4.58 -28.44
C HIS A 230 15.41 -3.93 -27.05
N LYS A 231 15.32 -2.60 -26.98
CA LYS A 231 15.45 -1.86 -25.73
C LYS A 231 14.57 -0.61 -25.75
N LEU A 232 13.78 -0.44 -24.70
CA LEU A 232 13.05 0.79 -24.40
C LEU A 232 13.63 1.42 -23.14
N VAL A 233 13.80 2.74 -23.15
CA VAL A 233 14.24 3.49 -21.97
C VAL A 233 13.19 4.55 -21.66
N ILE A 234 12.70 4.55 -20.43
CA ILE A 234 11.71 5.47 -19.90
C ILE A 234 12.43 6.40 -18.93
N ASP A 235 12.36 7.70 -19.15
CA ASP A 235 13.06 8.69 -18.34
C ASP A 235 12.19 9.19 -17.18
N ALA A 236 12.22 8.47 -16.05
CA ALA A 236 11.40 8.81 -14.90
C ALA A 236 11.80 10.13 -14.20
N LYS A 237 12.88 10.80 -14.65
CA LYS A 237 13.16 12.18 -14.21
C LYS A 237 12.12 13.17 -14.70
N LYS A 238 11.63 12.96 -15.93
CA LYS A 238 10.60 13.81 -16.54
C LYS A 238 9.23 13.43 -16.04
N MET A 239 9.04 12.17 -15.70
CA MET A 239 7.77 11.61 -15.27
C MET A 239 7.99 10.63 -14.12
N PRO A 240 7.92 11.08 -12.86
CA PRO A 240 8.22 10.23 -11.72
C PRO A 240 7.29 9.02 -11.70
N LEU A 241 7.83 7.82 -11.54
CA LEU A 241 7.05 6.59 -11.48
C LEU A 241 6.97 6.07 -10.04
N ARG A 242 5.78 5.69 -9.61
CA ARG A 242 5.47 5.07 -8.32
C ARG A 242 5.91 3.61 -8.37
N TRP A 243 6.69 3.23 -7.37
CA TRP A 243 7.25 1.90 -7.19
C TRP A 243 7.05 1.41 -5.74
N ALA A 244 6.68 0.17 -5.46
CA ALA A 244 6.10 -0.81 -6.37
C ALA A 244 4.62 -0.99 -6.01
N SER A 245 3.82 -1.31 -7.03
CA SER A 245 2.53 -1.94 -6.84
C SER A 245 2.60 -3.37 -7.34
N GLY A 246 1.87 -4.28 -6.70
CA GLY A 246 1.86 -5.68 -7.06
C GLY A 246 0.57 -6.37 -6.64
N GLY A 247 0.31 -7.53 -7.25
CA GLY A 247 -0.93 -8.25 -7.05
C GLY A 247 -1.03 -9.51 -7.88
N VAL A 248 -2.17 -10.18 -7.79
CA VAL A 248 -2.48 -11.39 -8.54
C VAL A 248 -3.74 -11.14 -9.35
N LEU A 249 -3.71 -11.45 -10.65
CA LEU A 249 -4.91 -11.69 -11.43
C LEU A 249 -5.29 -13.17 -11.25
N PRO A 250 -6.29 -13.49 -10.41
CA PRO A 250 -6.60 -14.87 -10.10
C PRO A 250 -7.52 -15.45 -11.17
N ILE A 251 -7.26 -16.70 -11.54
CA ILE A 251 -8.08 -17.48 -12.45
C ILE A 251 -8.60 -18.70 -11.71
N VAL A 252 -9.91 -18.92 -11.70
CA VAL A 252 -10.50 -20.13 -11.12
C VAL A 252 -10.97 -21.05 -12.22
N TYR A 253 -10.70 -22.35 -12.08
CA TYR A 253 -11.42 -23.37 -12.84
C TYR A 253 -12.65 -23.79 -12.05
N LEU A 254 -13.82 -23.56 -12.63
CA LEU A 254 -15.12 -23.82 -12.03
C LEU A 254 -16.10 -24.26 -13.13
N GLU A 255 -16.82 -25.35 -12.89
CA GLU A 255 -17.86 -25.87 -13.81
C GLU A 255 -17.39 -26.05 -15.26
N GLY A 256 -16.17 -26.57 -15.44
CA GLY A 256 -15.64 -26.85 -16.78
C GLY A 256 -14.99 -25.66 -17.49
N ARG A 257 -14.98 -24.46 -16.88
CA ARG A 257 -14.52 -23.22 -17.51
C ARG A 257 -13.49 -22.49 -16.63
N TYR A 258 -12.66 -21.66 -17.26
CA TYR A 258 -11.78 -20.72 -16.58
C TYR A 258 -12.43 -19.36 -16.45
N TRP A 259 -12.27 -18.75 -15.28
CA TRP A 259 -12.85 -17.46 -14.95
C TRP A 259 -11.82 -16.54 -14.30
N TYR A 260 -11.75 -15.30 -14.76
CA TYR A 260 -11.03 -14.25 -14.04
C TYR A 260 -11.81 -13.85 -12.79
N VAL A 261 -11.12 -13.72 -11.66
CA VAL A 261 -11.69 -13.23 -10.39
C VAL A 261 -11.45 -11.73 -10.27
N LEU A 262 -12.52 -10.95 -10.35
CA LEU A 262 -12.48 -9.49 -10.30
C LEU A 262 -13.31 -8.95 -9.12
N TYR A 263 -12.85 -7.86 -8.51
CA TYR A 263 -13.45 -7.18 -7.38
C TYR A 263 -14.07 -5.87 -7.85
N PHE A 264 -15.31 -5.61 -7.43
CA PHE A 264 -15.95 -4.34 -7.70
C PHE A 264 -15.34 -3.23 -6.83
N ARG A 265 -14.62 -2.30 -7.47
CA ARG A 265 -14.03 -1.13 -6.81
C ARG A 265 -14.95 0.08 -6.92
N ASP A 266 -15.33 0.62 -5.78
CA ASP A 266 -16.28 1.73 -5.63
C ASP A 266 -15.61 3.11 -5.51
N ALA A 267 -14.28 3.17 -5.61
CA ALA A 267 -13.47 4.38 -5.49
C ALA A 267 -12.68 4.64 -6.78
N GLU A 268 -12.66 5.90 -7.25
CA GLU A 268 -12.10 6.28 -8.55
C GLU A 268 -10.68 5.71 -8.83
N PRO A 269 -10.43 5.18 -10.04
CA PRO A 269 -11.44 4.87 -11.06
C PRO A 269 -12.41 3.75 -10.62
N ILE A 270 -13.70 3.87 -10.96
CA ILE A 270 -14.75 2.92 -10.55
C ILE A 270 -14.88 1.82 -11.60
N GLY A 271 -15.00 0.56 -11.17
CA GLY A 271 -15.15 -0.58 -12.07
C GLY A 271 -14.69 -1.91 -11.48
N LEU A 272 -14.46 -2.90 -12.33
CA LEU A 272 -13.89 -4.20 -11.97
C LEU A 272 -12.36 -4.12 -11.93
N ASN A 273 -11.79 -4.53 -10.80
CA ASN A 273 -10.34 -4.58 -10.57
C ASN A 273 -9.90 -6.00 -10.21
N MET A 274 -8.61 -6.29 -10.27
CA MET A 274 -8.04 -7.49 -9.66
C MET A 274 -7.46 -7.19 -8.26
N ALA A 275 -7.05 -8.23 -7.54
CA ALA A 275 -6.40 -8.08 -6.24
C ALA A 275 -5.00 -7.46 -6.43
N ASN A 276 -4.84 -6.19 -6.05
CA ASN A 276 -3.58 -5.47 -6.17
C ASN A 276 -3.49 -4.29 -5.20
N GLY A 277 -2.27 -4.05 -4.72
CA GLY A 277 -2.01 -2.93 -3.84
C GLY A 277 -0.58 -2.41 -3.95
N ALA A 278 -0.23 -1.55 -3.00
CA ALA A 278 1.07 -0.90 -2.94
C ALA A 278 1.91 -1.54 -1.83
N SER A 279 3.23 -1.36 -1.92
CA SER A 279 4.15 -1.80 -0.87
C SER A 279 3.77 -1.25 0.51
N ASP A 280 3.91 -2.08 1.53
CA ASP A 280 3.58 -1.80 2.93
C ASP A 280 4.80 -1.86 3.86
N ALA A 281 5.90 -2.43 3.36
CA ALA A 281 7.16 -2.64 4.09
C ALA A 281 8.37 -2.36 3.18
N PRO A 282 9.53 -1.95 3.72
CA PRO A 282 10.68 -1.60 2.89
C PRO A 282 11.23 -2.77 2.06
N GLU A 283 11.03 -4.00 2.54
CA GLU A 283 11.46 -5.22 1.87
C GLU A 283 10.65 -5.47 0.59
N GLU A 284 9.38 -5.08 0.56
CA GLU A 284 8.49 -5.27 -0.59
C GLU A 284 8.89 -4.42 -1.80
N PHE A 285 9.71 -3.37 -1.61
CA PHE A 285 10.30 -2.63 -2.73
C PHE A 285 11.22 -3.48 -3.59
N LYS A 286 11.91 -4.46 -2.99
CA LYS A 286 12.90 -5.31 -3.67
C LYS A 286 12.40 -6.73 -3.88
N ASP A 287 11.58 -7.25 -2.97
CA ASP A 287 10.96 -8.56 -3.06
C ASP A 287 9.48 -8.41 -3.42
N LEU A 288 9.19 -8.31 -4.72
CA LEU A 288 7.82 -8.15 -5.19
C LEU A 288 6.99 -9.42 -5.03
N ARG A 289 7.59 -10.61 -4.92
CA ARG A 289 6.82 -11.84 -4.65
C ARG A 289 6.11 -11.71 -3.32
N SER A 290 6.81 -11.19 -2.33
CA SER A 290 6.24 -10.88 -1.03
C SER A 290 5.08 -9.89 -1.10
N LEU A 291 5.22 -8.80 -1.87
CA LEU A 291 4.12 -7.85 -2.13
C LEU A 291 2.91 -8.54 -2.78
N ILE A 292 3.14 -9.23 -3.90
CA ILE A 292 2.13 -9.93 -4.69
C ILE A 292 1.34 -10.92 -3.83
N TYR A 293 2.02 -11.75 -3.05
CA TYR A 293 1.39 -12.78 -2.22
C TYR A 293 0.68 -12.22 -1.00
N ARG A 294 1.19 -11.12 -0.41
CA ARG A 294 0.48 -10.40 0.66
C ARG A 294 -0.85 -9.86 0.15
N GLU A 295 -0.83 -9.02 -0.89
CA GLU A 295 -2.02 -8.37 -1.44
C GLU A 295 -3.07 -9.41 -1.83
N PHE A 296 -2.65 -10.49 -2.48
CA PHE A 296 -3.55 -11.59 -2.83
C PHE A 296 -4.17 -12.28 -1.60
N SER A 297 -3.39 -12.51 -0.55
CA SER A 297 -3.87 -13.14 0.70
C SER A 297 -4.75 -12.22 1.55
N GLU A 298 -4.63 -10.90 1.39
CA GLU A 298 -5.44 -9.90 2.07
C GLU A 298 -6.78 -9.68 1.38
N GLU A 299 -6.82 -9.73 0.04
CA GLU A 299 -8.05 -9.48 -0.73
C GLU A 299 -8.87 -10.74 -1.04
N LEU A 300 -8.25 -11.88 -1.37
CA LEU A 300 -8.99 -13.10 -1.72
C LEU A 300 -9.36 -13.92 -0.48
N VAL A 301 -10.66 -14.09 -0.26
CA VAL A 301 -11.20 -15.04 0.73
C VAL A 301 -12.01 -16.12 0.02
N LEU A 302 -11.54 -17.36 0.08
CA LEU A 302 -12.24 -18.54 -0.44
C LEU A 302 -12.92 -19.28 0.70
N LEU A 303 -14.24 -19.32 0.70
CA LEU A 303 -15.04 -20.04 1.69
C LEU A 303 -15.48 -21.40 1.17
N SER A 304 -15.59 -22.38 2.07
CA SER A 304 -16.06 -23.73 1.77
C SER A 304 -17.51 -23.81 1.31
N ARG A 305 -18.30 -22.76 1.60
CA ARG A 305 -19.69 -22.62 1.21
C ARG A 305 -20.11 -21.16 1.22
N GLU A 306 -21.24 -20.86 0.59
CA GLU A 306 -21.90 -19.56 0.74
C GLU A 306 -22.18 -19.26 2.23
N PRO A 307 -21.80 -18.09 2.74
CA PRO A 307 -22.08 -17.67 4.10
C PRO A 307 -23.49 -17.07 4.22
N HIS A 308 -24.17 -17.37 5.33
CA HIS A 308 -25.48 -16.78 5.64
C HIS A 308 -25.49 -16.04 6.97
N VAL A 309 -26.34 -15.03 7.06
CA VAL A 309 -26.61 -14.31 8.31
C VAL A 309 -27.17 -15.27 9.35
N GLY A 310 -26.49 -15.38 10.50
CA GLY A 310 -26.90 -16.25 11.59
C GLY A 310 -26.47 -17.70 11.44
N ASP A 311 -25.49 -17.99 10.58
CA ASP A 311 -24.86 -19.29 10.48
C ASP A 311 -24.41 -19.82 11.85
N VAL A 312 -25.04 -20.91 12.29
CA VAL A 312 -24.72 -21.58 13.56
C VAL A 312 -23.42 -22.38 13.45
N LEU A 313 -23.18 -22.94 12.26
CA LEU A 313 -21.98 -23.73 11.97
C LEU A 313 -20.89 -22.85 11.35
N PRO A 314 -19.63 -22.98 11.80
CA PRO A 314 -18.52 -22.26 11.19
C PRO A 314 -18.41 -22.51 9.69
N VAL A 315 -18.05 -21.47 8.93
CA VAL A 315 -17.64 -21.60 7.53
C VAL A 315 -16.12 -21.71 7.47
N THR A 316 -15.59 -22.63 6.67
CA THR A 316 -14.14 -22.77 6.53
C THR A 316 -13.61 -21.79 5.48
N HIS A 317 -12.70 -20.90 5.85
CA HIS A 317 -11.82 -20.19 4.91
C HIS A 317 -10.70 -21.14 4.47
N ARG A 318 -10.76 -21.53 3.20
CA ARG A 318 -9.76 -22.35 2.50
C ARG A 318 -8.59 -21.48 2.07
N VAL A 319 -7.58 -21.38 2.95
CA VAL A 319 -6.42 -20.53 2.73
C VAL A 319 -5.60 -21.07 1.56
N VAL A 320 -5.46 -20.27 0.51
CA VAL A 320 -4.66 -20.57 -0.68
C VAL A 320 -3.20 -20.86 -0.30
N GLN A 321 -2.61 -21.83 -1.00
CA GLN A 321 -1.23 -22.24 -0.80
C GLN A 321 -0.38 -21.83 -2.01
N PHE A 322 0.86 -21.40 -1.75
CA PHE A 322 1.78 -20.94 -2.80
C PHE A 322 2.80 -22.03 -3.14
N PRO A 323 3.19 -22.19 -4.41
CA PRO A 323 4.04 -23.30 -4.86
C PRO A 323 5.52 -23.10 -4.49
N ASP A 324 5.97 -21.84 -4.40
CA ASP A 324 7.35 -21.51 -4.05
C ASP A 324 7.53 -21.42 -2.53
N PRO A 325 8.74 -21.70 -2.00
CA PRO A 325 9.06 -21.39 -0.62
C PRO A 325 8.90 -19.89 -0.39
N LEU A 326 7.90 -19.52 0.40
CA LEU A 326 7.66 -18.12 0.75
C LEU A 326 8.86 -17.55 1.51
N PRO A 327 9.24 -16.28 1.27
CA PRO A 327 10.26 -15.59 2.06
C PRO A 327 9.99 -15.71 3.56
N GLN A 328 11.03 -15.93 4.37
CA GLN A 328 10.89 -16.23 5.81
C GLN A 328 10.10 -15.20 6.62
N TYR A 329 9.99 -13.96 6.16
CA TYR A 329 9.25 -12.89 6.85
C TYR A 329 7.75 -12.86 6.47
N ILE A 330 7.39 -13.43 5.31
CA ILE A 330 6.00 -13.55 4.83
C ILE A 330 5.42 -14.93 5.13
N TYR A 331 6.26 -15.97 5.09
CA TYR A 331 5.86 -17.34 5.40
C TYR A 331 5.05 -17.42 6.71
N PRO A 332 5.46 -16.82 7.86
CA PRO A 332 4.66 -16.84 9.06
C PRO A 332 3.31 -16.13 8.89
N LYS A 333 3.27 -15.00 8.17
CA LYS A 333 2.03 -14.23 8.01
C LYS A 333 0.98 -14.99 7.19
N ILE A 334 1.40 -15.68 6.14
CA ILE A 334 0.54 -16.48 5.27
C ILE A 334 0.26 -17.85 5.93
N MET A 335 1.29 -18.59 6.30
CA MET A 335 1.17 -19.98 6.77
C MET A 335 0.67 -20.11 8.21
N LYS A 336 0.96 -19.14 9.08
CA LYS A 336 0.30 -19.03 10.40
C LYS A 336 -1.01 -18.25 10.32
N LYS A 337 -1.45 -17.92 9.10
CA LYS A 337 -2.79 -17.37 8.81
C LYS A 337 -3.05 -16.07 9.58
N GLU A 338 -2.00 -15.25 9.75
CA GLU A 338 -2.05 -13.96 10.46
C GLU A 338 -2.84 -12.93 9.67
N PHE A 339 -2.70 -12.90 8.33
CA PHE A 339 -3.50 -12.00 7.47
C PHE A 339 -5.01 -12.30 7.57
N ALA A 340 -5.37 -13.58 7.72
CA ALA A 340 -6.77 -13.96 7.88
C ALA A 340 -7.35 -13.60 9.25
N LYS A 341 -6.52 -13.42 10.29
CA LYS A 341 -7.00 -13.24 11.67
C LYS A 341 -7.83 -11.96 11.86
N PRO A 342 -7.37 -10.76 11.44
CA PRO A 342 -8.17 -9.54 11.53
C PRO A 342 -9.50 -9.66 10.78
N HIS A 343 -9.48 -10.18 9.55
CA HIS A 343 -10.69 -10.37 8.75
C HIS A 343 -11.71 -11.27 9.48
N ARG A 344 -11.26 -12.42 9.99
CA ARG A 344 -12.11 -13.36 10.75
C ARG A 344 -12.69 -12.73 12.01
N GLN A 345 -11.88 -11.95 12.73
CA GLN A 345 -12.33 -11.23 13.92
C GLN A 345 -13.44 -10.23 13.57
N LEU A 346 -13.24 -9.42 12.52
CA LEU A 346 -14.24 -8.46 12.07
C LEU A 346 -15.51 -9.15 11.57
N ARG A 347 -15.41 -10.27 10.84
CA ARG A 347 -16.58 -11.05 10.43
C ARG A 347 -17.37 -11.60 11.62
N ARG A 348 -16.68 -12.08 12.66
CA ARG A 348 -17.35 -12.51 13.90
C ARG A 348 -18.04 -11.33 14.60
N GLU A 349 -17.34 -10.21 14.75
CA GLU A 349 -17.84 -9.04 15.47
C GLU A 349 -18.96 -8.29 14.72
N HIS A 350 -18.88 -8.22 13.39
CA HIS A 350 -19.80 -7.45 12.57
C HIS A 350 -20.97 -8.28 12.06
N ASP A 351 -20.71 -9.53 11.71
CA ASP A 351 -21.63 -10.37 10.94
C ASP A 351 -22.10 -11.60 11.73
N ASP A 352 -21.62 -11.78 12.97
CA ASP A 352 -21.85 -12.99 13.77
C ASP A 352 -21.46 -14.28 13.01
N MET A 353 -20.49 -14.16 12.10
CA MET A 353 -20.03 -15.25 11.27
C MET A 353 -18.74 -15.83 11.87
N THR A 354 -18.81 -17.09 12.26
CA THR A 354 -17.62 -17.82 12.69
C THR A 354 -16.92 -18.41 11.47
N ILE A 355 -15.70 -17.95 11.21
CA ILE A 355 -14.85 -18.51 10.17
C ILE A 355 -13.77 -19.37 10.81
N GLU A 356 -13.63 -20.61 10.37
CA GLU A 356 -12.51 -21.50 10.68
C GLU A 356 -11.51 -21.52 9.54
N LEU A 357 -10.27 -21.92 9.82
CA LEU A 357 -9.22 -21.94 8.81
C LEU A 357 -8.98 -23.38 8.36
N GLY A 358 -9.21 -23.65 7.08
CA GLY A 358 -8.90 -24.91 6.45
C GLY A 358 -7.71 -24.79 5.51
N ASP A 359 -7.35 -25.93 4.92
CA ASP A 359 -6.41 -25.98 3.80
C ASP A 359 -7.16 -25.66 2.51
N GLY A 360 -6.59 -24.74 1.74
CA GLY A 360 -7.10 -24.36 0.44
C GLY A 360 -6.29 -24.93 -0.72
N PRO A 361 -6.67 -24.53 -1.94
CA PRO A 361 -6.01 -25.01 -3.14
C PRO A 361 -4.59 -24.43 -3.26
N ILE A 362 -3.71 -25.18 -3.92
CA ILE A 362 -2.39 -24.68 -4.33
C ILE A 362 -2.59 -23.86 -5.61
N ILE A 363 -2.23 -22.58 -5.56
CA ILE A 363 -2.22 -21.73 -6.75
C ILE A 363 -1.04 -22.08 -7.64
N LYS A 364 -1.21 -21.95 -8.95
CA LYS A 364 -0.19 -22.25 -9.93
C LYS A 364 0.04 -21.02 -10.82
N PRO A 365 1.28 -20.53 -10.95
CA PRO A 365 1.57 -19.40 -11.82
C PRO A 365 1.36 -19.81 -13.28
N VAL A 366 0.82 -18.90 -14.08
CA VAL A 366 0.81 -18.98 -15.54
C VAL A 366 2.19 -18.55 -16.02
N ARG A 367 2.78 -19.33 -16.94
CA ARG A 367 4.05 -18.95 -17.55
C ARG A 367 3.85 -17.73 -18.43
N THR A 368 4.70 -16.72 -18.28
CA THR A 368 4.65 -15.49 -19.08
C THR A 368 6.02 -15.21 -19.70
N PRO A 369 6.08 -14.41 -20.78
CA PRO A 369 7.35 -13.96 -21.33
C PRO A 369 7.97 -12.79 -20.54
N PHE A 370 7.39 -12.36 -19.42
CA PHE A 370 7.86 -11.17 -18.70
C PHE A 370 8.52 -11.51 -17.37
N GLU A 371 9.57 -10.74 -17.08
CA GLU A 371 10.32 -10.76 -15.85
C GLU A 371 10.68 -9.33 -15.43
N VAL A 372 11.02 -9.18 -14.15
CA VAL A 372 11.45 -7.91 -13.56
C VAL A 372 12.77 -8.12 -12.85
N GLU A 373 13.79 -7.34 -13.19
CA GLU A 373 15.07 -7.29 -12.51
C GLU A 373 15.17 -6.01 -11.68
N ILE A 374 15.41 -6.18 -10.38
CA ILE A 374 15.47 -5.08 -9.41
C ILE A 374 16.89 -5.01 -8.86
N THR A 375 17.57 -3.89 -9.11
CA THR A 375 18.89 -3.61 -8.54
C THR A 375 18.74 -2.74 -7.29
N TYR A 376 19.40 -3.12 -6.19
CA TYR A 376 19.34 -2.39 -4.92
C TYR A 376 20.66 -2.47 -4.16
N TYR A 377 20.83 -1.61 -3.15
CA TYR A 377 21.96 -1.72 -2.22
C TYR A 377 21.65 -2.76 -1.15
N ASP A 378 22.63 -3.60 -0.84
CA ASP A 378 22.56 -4.55 0.27
C ASP A 378 22.32 -3.83 1.63
N ALA A 379 22.07 -4.61 2.68
CA ALA A 379 21.78 -4.05 4.01
C ALA A 379 22.92 -3.14 4.54
N ASN A 380 24.16 -3.33 4.07
CA ASN A 380 25.31 -2.54 4.47
C ASN A 380 25.55 -1.29 3.60
N LEU A 381 24.75 -1.08 2.55
CA LEU A 381 24.92 -0.02 1.56
C LEU A 381 26.29 -0.04 0.87
N ARG A 382 26.93 -1.20 0.80
CA ARG A 382 28.29 -1.36 0.25
C ARG A 382 28.26 -2.14 -1.05
N ASP A 383 27.42 -3.16 -1.11
CA ASP A 383 27.36 -4.06 -2.25
C ASP A 383 26.07 -3.82 -3.04
N THR A 384 26.18 -3.97 -4.35
CA THR A 384 25.01 -3.99 -5.23
C THR A 384 24.50 -5.42 -5.29
N SER A 385 23.20 -5.59 -5.04
CA SER A 385 22.49 -6.84 -5.25
C SER A 385 21.43 -6.66 -6.32
N SER A 386 21.04 -7.76 -6.97
CA SER A 386 19.87 -7.80 -7.84
C SER A 386 18.95 -8.95 -7.46
N MET A 387 17.66 -8.78 -7.74
CA MET A 387 16.64 -9.81 -7.61
C MET A 387 15.85 -9.87 -8.92
N THR A 388 15.63 -11.08 -9.43
CA THR A 388 14.81 -11.31 -10.62
C THR A 388 13.53 -12.03 -10.23
N ILE A 389 12.41 -11.57 -10.79
CA ILE A 389 11.10 -12.19 -10.62
C ILE A 389 10.56 -12.51 -12.00
N GLU A 390 10.38 -13.81 -12.27
CA GLU A 390 9.88 -14.36 -13.52
C GLU A 390 8.37 -14.65 -13.44
N ASN A 391 7.73 -14.92 -14.59
CA ASN A 391 6.32 -15.30 -14.72
C ASN A 391 5.37 -14.24 -14.14
N VAL A 392 5.66 -12.99 -14.43
CA VAL A 392 4.82 -11.84 -14.08
C VAL A 392 4.35 -11.13 -15.33
N ILE A 393 3.51 -10.11 -15.19
CA ILE A 393 3.23 -9.10 -16.21
C ILE A 393 3.50 -7.77 -15.52
N PHE A 394 4.30 -6.91 -16.13
CA PHE A 394 4.46 -5.55 -15.64
C PHE A 394 3.65 -4.58 -16.51
N ASN A 395 2.89 -3.71 -15.86
CA ASN A 395 2.22 -2.59 -16.49
C ASN A 395 2.92 -1.32 -16.06
N ILE A 396 3.30 -0.47 -17.01
CA ILE A 396 3.80 0.87 -16.72
C ILE A 396 2.72 1.82 -17.19
N ASN A 397 2.15 2.59 -16.25
CA ASN A 397 1.09 3.54 -16.53
C ASN A 397 1.55 4.98 -16.27
N PRO A 398 2.18 5.63 -17.26
CA PRO A 398 2.54 7.05 -17.23
C PRO A 398 1.46 7.99 -16.69
N THR A 399 0.20 7.80 -17.11
CA THR A 399 -0.91 8.70 -16.75
C THR A 399 -1.37 8.57 -15.30
N GLU A 400 -0.98 7.49 -14.62
CA GLU A 400 -1.20 7.28 -13.18
C GLU A 400 0.11 7.27 -12.40
N PHE A 401 1.23 7.58 -13.06
CA PHE A 401 2.57 7.45 -12.53
C PHE A 401 2.84 6.06 -11.95
N GLY A 402 2.24 4.98 -12.47
CA GLY A 402 2.27 3.66 -11.85
C GLY A 402 3.25 2.70 -12.52
N ILE A 403 3.89 1.84 -11.73
CA ILE A 403 4.39 0.54 -12.21
C ILE A 403 3.75 -0.55 -11.36
N GLU A 404 2.95 -1.40 -12.00
CA GLU A 404 2.31 -2.56 -11.40
C GLU A 404 3.01 -3.84 -11.87
N VAL A 405 3.37 -4.74 -10.96
CA VAL A 405 3.98 -6.04 -11.27
C VAL A 405 3.09 -7.16 -10.75
N LEU A 406 2.59 -7.98 -11.67
CA LEU A 406 1.40 -8.77 -11.45
C LEU A 406 1.68 -10.23 -11.77
N SER A 407 1.32 -11.14 -10.87
CA SER A 407 1.31 -12.57 -11.18
C SER A 407 -0.05 -12.95 -11.76
N VAL A 408 -0.06 -13.80 -12.78
CA VAL A 408 -1.27 -14.47 -13.25
C VAL A 408 -1.23 -15.87 -12.66
N SER A 409 -2.22 -16.24 -11.88
CA SER A 409 -2.22 -17.53 -11.17
C SER A 409 -3.58 -18.19 -11.23
N TYR A 410 -3.60 -19.52 -11.34
CA TYR A 410 -4.84 -20.28 -11.42
C TYR A 410 -4.96 -21.36 -10.33
N PHE A 411 -6.18 -21.71 -9.96
CA PHE A 411 -6.50 -22.81 -9.05
C PHE A 411 -7.90 -23.39 -9.33
N ASN A 412 -8.16 -24.58 -8.77
CA ASN A 412 -9.47 -25.21 -8.90
C ASN A 412 -10.38 -24.77 -7.76
N MET A 413 -11.61 -24.40 -8.12
CA MET A 413 -12.67 -24.04 -7.18
C MET A 413 -13.79 -25.08 -7.29
N LYS A 414 -14.38 -25.46 -6.16
CA LYS A 414 -15.54 -26.36 -6.14
C LYS A 414 -16.83 -25.56 -6.30
N GLU A 415 -17.88 -26.21 -6.78
CA GLU A 415 -19.19 -25.60 -7.03
C GLU A 415 -19.80 -25.01 -5.75
N GLU A 416 -19.62 -25.67 -4.62
CA GLU A 416 -20.13 -25.17 -3.34
C GLU A 416 -19.32 -23.98 -2.79
N GLU A 417 -18.08 -23.77 -3.23
CA GLU A 417 -17.20 -22.75 -2.66
C GLU A 417 -17.66 -21.34 -3.01
N TYR A 418 -17.28 -20.37 -2.18
CA TYR A 418 -17.77 -19.00 -2.28
C TYR A 418 -16.64 -17.98 -2.13
N LEU A 419 -16.59 -16.99 -3.03
CA LEU A 419 -15.57 -15.94 -3.03
C LEU A 419 -16.05 -14.71 -2.26
N MET A 420 -15.16 -14.12 -1.46
CA MET A 420 -15.40 -12.85 -0.77
C MET A 420 -14.18 -11.95 -0.83
N ASP A 421 -14.44 -10.66 -0.67
CA ASP A 421 -13.41 -9.66 -0.41
C ASP A 421 -12.95 -9.70 1.06
N GLY A 422 -11.65 -9.84 1.24
CA GLY A 422 -10.97 -9.83 2.53
C GLY A 422 -10.50 -8.44 2.99
N GLU A 423 -10.57 -7.42 2.12
CA GLU A 423 -9.92 -6.13 2.37
C GLU A 423 -10.48 -5.43 3.63
N ILE A 424 -9.56 -4.92 4.45
CA ILE A 424 -9.84 -4.14 5.64
C ILE A 424 -9.45 -2.69 5.38
N SER A 425 -10.34 -1.78 5.78
CA SER A 425 -10.13 -0.34 5.72
C SER A 425 -8.86 0.09 6.46
N GLY A 426 -7.97 0.80 5.77
CA GLY A 426 -6.83 1.47 6.42
C GLY A 426 -7.22 2.58 7.41
N ARG A 427 -8.50 2.97 7.47
CA ARG A 427 -9.01 4.04 8.37
C ARG A 427 -9.66 3.52 9.66
N GLY A 428 -9.59 2.21 9.92
CA GLY A 428 -10.15 1.62 11.13
C GLY A 428 -10.55 0.15 10.96
N PRO A 429 -11.02 -0.51 12.02
CA PRO A 429 -11.36 -1.93 12.01
C PRO A 429 -12.69 -2.17 11.28
N ALA A 430 -12.73 -1.93 9.97
CA ALA A 430 -13.93 -2.07 9.15
C ALA A 430 -13.60 -2.77 7.83
N LEU A 431 -14.44 -3.71 7.41
CA LEU A 431 -14.31 -4.40 6.12
C LEU A 431 -14.70 -3.45 4.96
N ILE A 432 -14.10 -3.61 3.78
CA ILE A 432 -14.52 -2.87 2.58
C ILE A 432 -15.80 -3.48 1.99
N ARG A 433 -15.85 -4.82 1.88
CA ARG A 433 -17.01 -5.63 1.47
C ARG A 433 -17.35 -5.50 -0.02
N ARG A 434 -16.36 -5.59 -0.91
CA ARG A 434 -16.58 -5.49 -2.36
C ARG A 434 -17.22 -6.79 -2.89
N PRO A 435 -18.29 -6.73 -3.69
CA PRO A 435 -18.74 -7.88 -4.45
C PRO A 435 -17.63 -8.41 -5.36
N VAL A 436 -17.56 -9.72 -5.49
CA VAL A 436 -16.62 -10.41 -6.38
C VAL A 436 -17.39 -10.90 -7.61
N MET A 437 -16.82 -10.71 -8.79
CA MET A 437 -17.39 -11.12 -10.06
C MET A 437 -16.40 -12.03 -10.78
N LEU A 438 -16.89 -13.17 -11.24
CA LEU A 438 -16.21 -14.01 -12.20
C LEU A 438 -16.59 -13.57 -13.60
N VAL A 439 -15.60 -13.43 -14.48
CA VAL A 439 -15.80 -13.17 -15.92
C VAL A 439 -15.08 -14.25 -16.71
N SER A 440 -15.78 -14.86 -17.66
CA SER A 440 -15.27 -15.96 -18.47
C SER A 440 -14.01 -15.57 -19.23
N CYS A 441 -12.97 -16.41 -19.14
CA CYS A 441 -11.72 -16.19 -19.88
C CYS A 441 -11.92 -16.33 -21.39
N ASP A 442 -12.72 -17.31 -21.81
CA ASP A 442 -12.98 -17.58 -23.23
C ASP A 442 -13.72 -16.40 -23.88
N TYR A 443 -14.73 -15.85 -23.18
CA TYR A 443 -15.46 -14.68 -23.63
C TYR A 443 -14.55 -13.46 -23.84
N LEU A 444 -13.69 -13.14 -22.87
CA LEU A 444 -12.79 -11.99 -23.01
C LEU A 444 -11.74 -12.20 -24.10
N GLN A 445 -11.31 -13.46 -24.33
CA GLN A 445 -10.47 -13.79 -25.47
C GLN A 445 -11.20 -13.59 -26.80
N GLU A 446 -12.47 -13.97 -26.90
CA GLU A 446 -13.30 -13.75 -28.08
C GLU A 446 -13.47 -12.25 -28.39
N VAL A 447 -13.85 -11.44 -27.39
CA VAL A 447 -13.94 -9.99 -27.51
C VAL A 447 -12.61 -9.39 -28.01
N TYR A 448 -11.49 -9.83 -27.42
CA TYR A 448 -10.17 -9.37 -27.83
C TYR A 448 -9.82 -9.78 -29.27
N ASN A 449 -10.13 -11.01 -29.67
CA ASN A 449 -9.85 -11.51 -31.02
C ASN A 449 -10.67 -10.76 -32.09
N GLU A 450 -11.91 -10.38 -31.77
CA GLU A 450 -12.79 -9.64 -32.68
C GLU A 450 -12.40 -8.16 -32.81
N MET A 451 -12.06 -7.52 -31.69
CA MET A 451 -11.85 -6.06 -31.64
C MET A 451 -10.38 -5.64 -31.61
N GLY A 452 -9.46 -6.54 -31.29
CA GLY A 452 -8.06 -6.24 -30.97
C GLY A 452 -7.87 -5.53 -29.61
N SER A 453 -8.93 -5.43 -28.80
CA SER A 453 -9.03 -4.67 -27.56
C SER A 453 -10.16 -5.24 -26.69
N LEU A 454 -10.09 -5.06 -25.37
CA LEU A 454 -11.19 -5.38 -24.45
C LEU A 454 -12.18 -4.21 -24.35
N GLY A 455 -12.82 -3.89 -25.48
CA GLY A 455 -13.81 -2.82 -25.56
C GLY A 455 -13.23 -1.43 -25.81
N THR A 456 -13.96 -0.39 -25.40
CA THR A 456 -13.70 1.02 -25.73
C THR A 456 -13.05 1.79 -24.58
N ASP A 457 -12.05 2.62 -24.89
CA ASP A 457 -11.38 3.48 -23.91
C ASP A 457 -12.33 4.54 -23.33
N MET A 458 -12.21 4.75 -22.02
CA MET A 458 -13.02 5.70 -21.26
C MET A 458 -12.15 6.90 -20.84
N GLU A 459 -12.48 8.09 -21.33
CA GLU A 459 -11.71 9.31 -21.04
C GLU A 459 -12.29 10.17 -19.91
N GLU A 460 -13.54 9.90 -19.51
CA GLU A 460 -14.28 10.70 -18.56
C GLU A 460 -14.25 10.12 -17.13
N ARG A 461 -14.29 11.00 -16.13
CA ARG A 461 -14.50 10.58 -14.74
C ARG A 461 -15.91 10.03 -14.57
N PRO A 462 -16.13 8.99 -13.74
CA PRO A 462 -15.18 8.37 -12.81
C PRO A 462 -14.38 7.19 -13.40
N HIS A 463 -14.35 7.01 -14.73
CA HIS A 463 -13.79 5.83 -15.42
C HIS A 463 -12.53 6.14 -16.25
N MET A 464 -11.83 7.22 -15.93
CA MET A 464 -10.68 7.68 -16.71
C MET A 464 -9.60 6.59 -16.85
N ASN A 465 -9.17 6.33 -18.09
CA ASN A 465 -8.21 5.29 -18.50
C ASN A 465 -8.71 3.83 -18.32
N CYS A 466 -9.99 3.63 -17.99
CA CYS A 466 -10.61 2.31 -18.00
C CYS A 466 -11.02 1.91 -19.41
N LYS A 467 -11.42 0.64 -19.58
CA LYS A 467 -12.12 0.17 -20.79
C LYS A 467 -13.52 -0.31 -20.46
N ASP A 468 -14.48 0.08 -21.27
CA ASP A 468 -15.85 -0.44 -21.22
C ASP A 468 -15.99 -1.62 -22.18
N LEU A 469 -16.30 -2.79 -21.64
CA LEU A 469 -16.47 -4.04 -22.38
C LEU A 469 -17.71 -4.03 -23.29
N GLY A 470 -18.65 -3.11 -23.08
CA GLY A 470 -19.94 -3.16 -23.76
C GLY A 470 -20.91 -4.08 -23.02
N GLU A 471 -21.44 -5.07 -23.71
CA GLU A 471 -22.34 -6.06 -23.12
C GLU A 471 -21.53 -7.24 -22.54
N ILE A 472 -21.96 -7.84 -21.44
CA ILE A 472 -21.46 -9.13 -20.95
C ILE A 472 -22.67 -10.09 -20.92
N PRO A 473 -22.72 -11.08 -21.82
CA PRO A 473 -23.86 -11.99 -21.91
C PRO A 473 -24.12 -12.77 -20.62
N PHE A 474 -25.39 -13.08 -20.37
CA PHE A 474 -25.77 -14.01 -19.33
C PHE A 474 -25.12 -15.37 -19.54
N GLY A 475 -24.46 -15.89 -18.49
CA GLY A 475 -23.66 -17.11 -18.56
C GLY A 475 -22.16 -16.88 -18.76
N GLU A 476 -21.73 -15.67 -19.15
CA GLU A 476 -20.31 -15.28 -19.23
C GLU A 476 -19.81 -14.58 -17.95
N TYR A 477 -20.64 -14.53 -16.92
CA TYR A 477 -20.28 -14.04 -15.60
C TYR A 477 -20.95 -14.80 -14.45
N LYS A 478 -20.36 -14.71 -13.26
CA LYS A 478 -20.98 -15.09 -11.96
C LYS A 478 -20.71 -14.00 -10.92
N ILE A 479 -21.66 -13.75 -10.02
CA ILE A 479 -21.53 -12.71 -8.99
C ILE A 479 -21.63 -13.33 -7.60
N TYR A 480 -20.70 -12.96 -6.73
CA TYR A 480 -20.66 -13.28 -5.31
C TYR A 480 -20.92 -11.98 -4.52
N ASP A 481 -22.18 -11.72 -4.17
CA ASP A 481 -22.66 -10.44 -3.64
C ASP A 481 -23.18 -10.47 -2.19
N ARG A 482 -23.02 -11.57 -1.44
CA ARG A 482 -23.44 -11.69 -0.02
C ARG A 482 -22.99 -10.56 0.88
N ASP A 483 -21.89 -9.89 0.53
CA ASP A 483 -21.41 -8.72 1.26
C ASP A 483 -22.38 -7.51 1.22
N ILE A 484 -23.33 -7.47 0.27
CA ILE A 484 -24.44 -6.52 0.27
C ILE A 484 -25.35 -6.74 1.48
N GLU A 485 -25.72 -8.01 1.75
CA GLU A 485 -26.55 -8.38 2.89
C GLU A 485 -25.84 -8.07 4.21
N PHE A 486 -24.57 -8.43 4.32
CA PHE A 486 -23.77 -8.12 5.52
C PHE A 486 -23.58 -6.60 5.71
N ARG A 487 -23.42 -5.83 4.62
CA ARG A 487 -23.37 -4.37 4.67
C ARG A 487 -24.66 -3.77 5.23
N LYS A 488 -25.84 -4.25 4.80
CA LYS A 488 -27.14 -3.83 5.36
C LYS A 488 -27.23 -4.12 6.85
N ARG A 489 -26.94 -5.35 7.26
CA ARG A 489 -26.97 -5.76 8.68
C ARG A 489 -26.06 -4.87 9.53
N ARG A 490 -24.83 -4.65 9.09
CA ARG A 490 -23.86 -3.80 9.80
C ARG A 490 -24.33 -2.36 9.88
N LEU A 491 -24.91 -1.81 8.82
CA LEU A 491 -25.50 -0.48 8.84
C LEU A 491 -26.65 -0.37 9.86
N THR A 492 -27.55 -1.35 9.90
CA THR A 492 -28.61 -1.41 10.92
C THR A 492 -28.06 -1.41 12.33
N LEU A 493 -26.99 -2.17 12.59
CA LEU A 493 -26.32 -2.20 13.90
C LEU A 493 -25.70 -0.83 14.25
N LEU A 494 -24.99 -0.21 13.31
CA LEU A 494 -24.38 1.12 13.49
C LEU A 494 -25.43 2.21 13.73
N GLN A 495 -26.64 2.06 13.23
CA GLN A 495 -27.72 3.03 13.42
C GLN A 495 -28.45 2.91 14.76
N ARG A 496 -28.17 1.88 15.58
CA ARG A 496 -28.84 1.65 16.88
C ARG A 496 -28.40 2.61 17.98
N THR A 497 -27.20 3.18 17.91
CA THR A 497 -26.71 4.13 18.92
C THR A 497 -26.46 5.51 18.30
N ALA A 498 -26.67 6.58 19.07
CA ALA A 498 -26.45 7.94 18.60
C ALA A 498 -24.97 8.19 18.21
N GLU A 499 -24.04 7.54 18.90
CA GLU A 499 -22.60 7.64 18.68
C GLU A 499 -22.17 7.05 17.32
N THR A 500 -22.69 5.89 16.94
CA THR A 500 -22.27 5.21 15.70
C THR A 500 -23.12 5.57 14.48
N LYS A 501 -24.33 6.12 14.68
CA LYS A 501 -25.25 6.49 13.59
C LYS A 501 -24.64 7.47 12.59
N ASN A 502 -23.81 8.38 13.07
CA ASN A 502 -23.14 9.40 12.25
C ASN A 502 -21.67 9.07 11.93
N SER A 503 -21.22 7.85 12.24
CA SER A 503 -19.86 7.40 11.98
C SER A 503 -19.53 7.42 10.47
N ALA A 504 -18.24 7.55 10.15
CA ALA A 504 -17.77 7.48 8.77
C ALA A 504 -18.10 6.11 8.12
N GLU A 505 -18.07 5.02 8.89
CA GLU A 505 -18.45 3.69 8.42
C GLU A 505 -19.92 3.63 8.01
N ALA A 506 -20.84 4.13 8.86
CA ALA A 506 -22.27 4.14 8.57
C ALA A 506 -22.60 4.98 7.32
N LYS A 507 -22.02 6.19 7.21
CA LYS A 507 -22.20 7.05 6.04
C LYS A 507 -21.70 6.39 4.76
N ARG A 508 -20.53 5.74 4.80
CA ARG A 508 -19.96 5.00 3.67
C ARG A 508 -20.88 3.87 3.23
N TYR A 509 -21.34 3.01 4.15
CA TYR A 509 -22.23 1.90 3.78
C TYR A 509 -23.59 2.35 3.28
N GLN A 510 -24.20 3.37 3.89
CA GLN A 510 -25.45 3.93 3.40
C GLN A 510 -25.30 4.48 1.99
N GLY A 511 -24.23 5.26 1.74
CA GLY A 511 -23.95 5.81 0.42
C GLY A 511 -23.70 4.72 -0.63
N TRP A 512 -22.95 3.67 -0.26
CA TRP A 512 -22.71 2.53 -1.14
C TRP A 512 -24.00 1.79 -1.48
N LEU A 513 -24.82 1.43 -0.49
CA LEU A 513 -26.06 0.70 -0.70
C LEU A 513 -27.02 1.49 -1.59
N ASN A 514 -27.21 2.78 -1.31
CA ASN A 514 -28.06 3.64 -2.13
C ASN A 514 -27.60 3.71 -3.60
N LYS A 515 -26.28 3.67 -3.83
CA LYS A 515 -25.72 3.84 -5.18
C LYS A 515 -25.62 2.53 -5.97
N TYR A 516 -25.25 1.42 -5.33
CA TYR A 516 -24.85 0.20 -6.04
C TYR A 516 -25.70 -1.02 -5.71
N GLU A 517 -26.45 -1.05 -4.61
CA GLU A 517 -27.33 -2.20 -4.33
C GLU A 517 -28.37 -2.47 -5.43
N PRO A 518 -29.05 -1.43 -6.00
CA PRO A 518 -30.05 -1.68 -7.05
C PRO A 518 -29.44 -2.36 -8.28
N LEU A 519 -28.19 -2.03 -8.61
CA LEU A 519 -27.43 -2.59 -9.73
C LEU A 519 -27.27 -4.11 -9.60
N PHE A 520 -26.73 -4.58 -8.47
CA PHE A 520 -26.54 -6.02 -8.23
C PHE A 520 -27.86 -6.77 -8.05
N THR A 521 -28.86 -6.11 -7.45
CA THR A 521 -30.19 -6.70 -7.25
C THR A 521 -30.88 -6.97 -8.59
N ALA A 522 -30.83 -6.01 -9.53
CA ALA A 522 -31.40 -6.17 -10.86
C ALA A 522 -30.78 -7.37 -11.60
N ILE A 523 -29.45 -7.48 -11.59
CA ILE A 523 -28.74 -8.58 -12.27
C ILE A 523 -29.12 -9.95 -11.68
N ARG A 524 -29.18 -10.04 -10.35
CA ARG A 524 -29.52 -11.29 -9.66
C ARG A 524 -30.97 -11.73 -9.92
N GLU A 525 -31.91 -10.80 -9.93
CA GLU A 525 -33.33 -11.11 -10.09
C GLU A 525 -33.72 -11.40 -11.54
N LEU A 526 -33.08 -10.72 -12.51
CA LEU A 526 -33.47 -10.79 -13.91
C LEU A 526 -32.69 -11.83 -14.70
N SER A 527 -31.53 -12.30 -14.21
CA SER A 527 -30.67 -13.23 -14.96
C SER A 527 -30.46 -12.75 -16.41
N CYS A 528 -30.07 -11.49 -16.55
CA CYS A 528 -29.99 -10.77 -17.82
C CYS A 528 -28.55 -10.41 -18.18
N ASP A 529 -28.34 -9.95 -19.41
CA ASP A 529 -27.05 -9.43 -19.83
C ASP A 529 -26.68 -8.17 -19.05
N ILE A 530 -25.38 -7.98 -18.77
CA ILE A 530 -24.86 -6.78 -18.14
C ILE A 530 -24.48 -5.82 -19.26
N THR A 531 -25.14 -4.66 -19.33
CA THR A 531 -24.94 -3.68 -20.41
C THR A 531 -24.29 -2.40 -19.90
N SER A 532 -23.49 -1.72 -20.72
CA SER A 532 -22.89 -0.42 -20.36
C SER A 532 -23.93 0.62 -19.98
N LYS A 533 -25.11 0.60 -20.61
CA LYS A 533 -26.16 1.59 -20.39
C LYS A 533 -26.81 1.44 -19.02
N ASP A 534 -27.15 0.22 -18.65
CA ASP A 534 -27.94 -0.05 -17.45
C ASP A 534 -27.06 -0.47 -16.26
N HIS A 535 -25.82 -0.90 -16.55
CA HIS A 535 -24.91 -1.52 -15.58
C HIS A 535 -23.45 -1.04 -15.69
N SER A 536 -23.22 0.16 -16.24
CA SER A 536 -21.88 0.71 -16.57
C SER A 536 -20.72 0.31 -15.65
N PRO A 537 -20.80 0.42 -14.30
CA PRO A 537 -19.66 0.09 -13.46
C PRO A 537 -19.22 -1.39 -13.50
N LEU A 538 -20.07 -2.31 -13.96
CA LEU A 538 -19.78 -3.74 -14.04
C LEU A 538 -19.27 -4.18 -15.42
N THR A 539 -19.34 -3.31 -16.42
CA THR A 539 -18.75 -3.54 -17.75
C THR A 539 -17.39 -2.86 -17.87
N VAL A 540 -17.03 -2.00 -16.90
CA VAL A 540 -15.80 -1.22 -16.90
C VAL A 540 -14.66 -1.98 -16.23
N LEU A 541 -13.61 -2.28 -16.97
CA LEU A 541 -12.35 -2.83 -16.46
C LEU A 541 -11.36 -1.72 -16.11
N LEU A 542 -10.76 -1.78 -14.93
CA LEU A 542 -9.76 -0.81 -14.48
C LEU A 542 -8.42 -0.93 -15.24
N PRO A 543 -7.59 0.13 -15.26
CA PRO A 543 -6.34 0.18 -16.03
C PRO A 543 -5.41 -1.01 -15.83
N ALA A 544 -5.13 -1.37 -14.58
CA ALA A 544 -4.27 -2.51 -14.28
C ALA A 544 -4.90 -3.85 -14.73
N THR A 545 -6.23 -3.94 -14.72
CA THR A 545 -6.97 -5.16 -15.05
C THR A 545 -7.03 -5.38 -16.56
N TRP A 546 -7.52 -4.40 -17.33
CA TRP A 546 -7.65 -4.56 -18.78
C TRP A 546 -6.29 -4.71 -19.45
N LYS A 547 -5.25 -3.97 -19.02
CA LYS A 547 -3.90 -4.09 -19.60
C LYS A 547 -3.31 -5.49 -19.40
N THR A 548 -3.55 -6.08 -18.24
CA THR A 548 -3.09 -7.44 -17.94
C THR A 548 -3.86 -8.49 -18.72
N ILE A 549 -5.19 -8.38 -18.81
CA ILE A 549 -6.00 -9.32 -19.59
C ILE A 549 -5.68 -9.20 -21.09
N GLU A 550 -5.52 -8.00 -21.64
CA GLU A 550 -5.09 -7.84 -23.04
C GLU A 550 -3.70 -8.41 -23.29
N THR A 551 -2.78 -8.28 -22.33
CA THR A 551 -1.46 -8.91 -22.43
C THR A 551 -1.60 -10.43 -22.46
N ILE A 552 -2.48 -10.99 -21.64
CA ILE A 552 -2.79 -12.42 -21.65
C ILE A 552 -3.36 -12.86 -23.00
N CYS A 553 -4.32 -12.11 -23.55
CA CYS A 553 -4.96 -12.42 -24.82
C CYS A 553 -4.01 -12.27 -26.01
N TYR A 554 -3.21 -11.21 -26.04
CA TYR A 554 -2.24 -10.98 -27.11
C TYR A 554 -1.18 -12.10 -27.19
N TYR A 555 -0.71 -12.58 -26.03
CA TYR A 555 0.29 -13.64 -25.94
C TYR A 555 -0.30 -15.05 -25.82
N ASN A 556 -1.63 -15.20 -25.88
CA ASN A 556 -2.36 -16.47 -25.70
C ASN A 556 -1.88 -17.27 -24.48
N LEU A 557 -1.71 -16.59 -23.34
CA LEU A 557 -1.06 -17.20 -22.17
C LEU A 557 -1.89 -18.31 -21.51
N LEU A 558 -3.18 -18.43 -21.86
CA LEU A 558 -4.10 -19.40 -21.26
C LEU A 558 -4.30 -20.69 -22.07
N ASP A 559 -3.83 -20.75 -23.33
CA ASP A 559 -4.07 -21.90 -24.24
C ASP A 559 -3.60 -23.24 -23.68
N ASN A 560 -2.57 -23.21 -22.84
CA ASN A 560 -1.94 -24.40 -22.25
C ASN A 560 -2.41 -24.69 -20.81
N LEU A 561 -3.44 -24.01 -20.32
CA LEU A 561 -3.95 -24.31 -18.99
C LEU A 561 -4.55 -25.72 -18.92
N PRO A 562 -4.22 -26.51 -17.89
CA PRO A 562 -4.64 -27.90 -17.80
C PRO A 562 -6.10 -27.97 -17.39
N LYS A 563 -6.99 -28.38 -18.31
CA LYS A 563 -8.39 -28.71 -17.97
C LYS A 563 -8.39 -29.90 -17.01
N PRO A 564 -8.79 -29.72 -15.73
CA PRO A 564 -8.94 -30.83 -14.79
C PRO A 564 -9.85 -31.92 -15.40
N LYS A 565 -9.41 -33.17 -15.25
CA LYS A 565 -10.15 -34.35 -15.69
C LYS A 565 -11.34 -34.64 -14.79
#